data_AF-A0A976L1A5-F1
#
_entry.id   AF-A0A976L1A5-F1
#
_cell.length_a   1.000
_cell.length_b   1.000
_cell.length_c   1.000
_cell.angle_alpha   90.00
_cell.angle_beta   90.00
_cell.angle_gamma   90.00
#
_symmetry.space_group_name_H-M   'P 1'
#
loop_
_entity.id
_entity.type
_entity.pdbx_description
1 polymer ?
#
loop_
_entity_poly.entity_id
_entity_poly.type
_entity_poly.pdbx_seq_one_letter_code
_entity_poly.pdbx_strand_id
1 'polypeptide(L)'
;MKFLPKKGFDLLVGKLPRKLSLLDIGARGGIQRPWNQVNSLLLSVVLVEPDPIEAARLEDELSASQVVVLPYALWREETTLTLNLNRSPGTSSIYLPNRQFLDQFPEATRFDVLETINISAVTIDNLSSASRIPPIDFAKIDVQGAELAILEGGHNHFAENLVGLEIEVEFAEMYTGQPLFSEVEVFVREQLGLELWDLRKTYWKYQQGMVTKGPIKGRMIFGDALFLRPLSGMEKWLSSMSYIDAKEKLFMLMISSLAYGYVDYATLLLNSPSHKQYLDEATYKILQSTINSLGTGFRPFRNGNYPVYIVLNALAKSFQPTHAGWASIGQGLGSQRRSFFWL
;
A
#
# COMPACT_ATOMS: atom_id res chain seq x y z
N MET A 1 1.78 3.68 23.78
CA MET A 1 1.95 2.27 24.20
C MET A 1 2.95 1.63 23.24
N LYS A 2 4.16 1.26 23.69
CA LYS A 2 5.22 0.75 22.79
C LYS A 2 4.77 -0.54 22.11
N PHE A 3 4.68 -0.48 20.78
CA PHE A 3 4.29 -1.54 19.87
C PHE A 3 5.35 -2.64 19.81
N LEU A 4 4.93 -3.91 19.74
CA LEU A 4 5.77 -5.03 19.30
C LEU A 4 5.02 -5.76 18.18
N PRO A 5 5.62 -5.80 16.96
CA PRO A 5 6.06 -7.08 16.41
C PRO A 5 7.43 -7.04 15.69
N LYS A 6 8.38 -6.15 16.07
CA LYS A 6 9.69 -6.06 15.38
C LYS A 6 10.50 -7.37 15.37
N LYS A 7 10.36 -8.21 16.41
CA LYS A 7 11.19 -9.42 16.62
C LYS A 7 11.22 -10.42 15.47
N GLY A 8 10.16 -10.53 14.67
CA GLY A 8 10.11 -11.51 13.57
C GLY A 8 11.01 -11.11 12.40
N PHE A 9 10.90 -9.85 11.96
CA PHE A 9 11.72 -9.31 10.88
C PHE A 9 13.19 -9.12 11.28
N ASP A 10 13.47 -8.89 12.57
CA ASP A 10 14.85 -8.75 13.07
C ASP A 10 15.74 -9.97 12.75
N LEU A 11 15.15 -11.17 12.59
CA LEU A 11 15.85 -12.39 12.18
C LEU A 11 16.46 -12.30 10.77
N LEU A 12 15.94 -11.41 9.91
CA LEU A 12 16.39 -11.26 8.52
C LEU A 12 17.48 -10.18 8.37
N VAL A 13 17.81 -9.44 9.42
CA VAL A 13 18.78 -8.34 9.35
C VAL A 13 20.17 -8.87 8.99
N GLY A 14 20.73 -8.36 7.90
CA GLY A 14 22.01 -8.81 7.34
C GLY A 14 21.97 -10.20 6.69
N LYS A 15 20.77 -10.72 6.40
CA LYS A 15 20.56 -12.07 5.82
C LYS A 15 19.80 -12.05 4.50
N LEU A 16 19.23 -10.91 4.12
CA LEU A 16 18.65 -10.72 2.80
C LEU A 16 19.74 -10.57 1.73
N PRO A 17 19.49 -11.01 0.48
CA PRO A 17 20.41 -10.78 -0.62
C PRO A 17 20.67 -9.29 -0.87
N ARG A 18 19.65 -8.45 -0.65
CA ARG A 18 19.73 -7.00 -0.55
C ARG A 18 18.54 -6.45 0.25
N LYS A 19 18.51 -5.14 0.49
CA LYS A 19 17.34 -4.47 1.07
C LYS A 19 16.17 -4.50 0.07
N LEU A 20 14.95 -4.62 0.59
CA LEU A 20 13.72 -4.46 -0.16
C LEU A 20 13.57 -2.98 -0.55
N SER A 21 13.42 -2.72 -1.84
CA SER A 21 13.21 -1.35 -2.31
C SER A 21 11.74 -1.00 -2.31
N LEU A 22 11.38 -0.05 -1.45
CA LEU A 22 10.02 0.48 -1.27
C LEU A 22 9.93 1.87 -1.92
N LEU A 23 9.00 2.04 -2.85
CA LEU A 23 8.60 3.34 -3.37
C LEU A 23 7.27 3.74 -2.72
N ASP A 24 7.21 4.88 -2.05
CA ASP A 24 5.98 5.41 -1.43
C ASP A 24 5.64 6.75 -2.10
N ILE A 25 4.56 6.74 -2.89
CA ILE A 25 4.12 7.85 -3.72
C ILE A 25 2.89 8.49 -3.08
N GLY A 26 2.96 9.80 -2.81
CA GLY A 26 2.02 10.47 -1.93
C GLY A 26 2.42 10.32 -0.47
N ALA A 27 3.69 10.59 -0.18
CA ALA A 27 4.34 10.23 1.09
C ALA A 27 4.00 11.14 2.29
N ARG A 28 2.98 12.01 2.18
CA ARG A 28 2.53 12.88 3.27
C ARG A 28 2.33 12.09 4.57
N GLY A 29 2.93 12.60 5.65
CA GLY A 29 2.92 11.95 6.96
C GLY A 29 3.96 10.84 7.15
N GLY A 30 4.80 10.58 6.13
CA GLY A 30 5.90 9.63 6.17
C GLY A 30 5.45 8.17 6.04
N ILE A 31 6.39 7.27 6.30
CA ILE A 31 6.21 5.82 6.08
C ILE A 31 5.08 5.28 6.98
N GLN A 32 4.06 4.69 6.34
CA GLN A 32 2.89 4.15 7.04
C GLN A 32 2.97 2.64 7.27
N ARG A 33 1.90 2.07 7.87
CA ARG A 33 1.76 0.61 8.04
C ARG A 33 1.60 -0.04 6.65
N PRO A 34 2.13 -1.25 6.41
CA PRO A 34 2.90 -2.08 7.35
C PRO A 34 4.39 -1.74 7.45
N TRP A 35 4.89 -0.91 6.55
CA TRP A 35 6.32 -0.65 6.36
C TRP A 35 7.00 -0.02 7.58
N ASN A 36 6.29 0.82 8.34
CA ASN A 36 6.82 1.36 9.60
C ASN A 36 6.98 0.33 10.73
N GLN A 37 6.46 -0.89 10.56
CA GLN A 37 6.62 -2.01 11.49
C GLN A 37 7.73 -2.97 11.07
N VAL A 38 8.16 -2.92 9.81
CA VAL A 38 9.30 -3.66 9.29
C VAL A 38 10.59 -2.99 9.78
N ASN A 39 11.63 -3.79 10.04
CA ASN A 39 12.92 -3.25 10.45
C ASN A 39 13.53 -2.42 9.30
N SER A 40 13.85 -1.15 9.54
CA SER A 40 14.37 -0.23 8.51
C SER A 40 15.71 -0.68 7.90
N LEU A 41 16.47 -1.55 8.58
CA LEU A 41 17.68 -2.15 8.00
C LEU A 41 17.39 -3.12 6.86
N LEU A 42 16.13 -3.55 6.69
CA LEU A 42 15.67 -4.38 5.58
C LEU A 42 15.14 -3.56 4.41
N LEU A 43 14.96 -2.24 4.57
CA LEU A 43 14.29 -1.39 3.59
C LEU A 43 15.24 -0.36 2.98
N SER A 44 15.11 -0.16 1.67
CA SER A 44 15.62 0.98 0.92
C SER A 44 14.41 1.78 0.46
N VAL A 45 14.17 2.96 1.04
CA VAL A 45 12.90 3.68 0.85
C VAL A 45 13.11 4.91 0.00
N VAL A 46 12.25 5.09 -1.00
CA VAL A 46 12.11 6.29 -1.81
C VAL A 46 10.71 6.86 -1.55
N LEU A 47 10.64 8.08 -1.04
CA LEU A 47 9.40 8.83 -0.83
C LEU A 47 9.23 9.85 -1.95
N VAL A 48 8.02 10.02 -2.44
CA VAL A 48 7.68 11.01 -3.46
C VAL A 48 6.59 11.92 -2.90
N GLU A 49 6.88 13.21 -2.82
CA GLU A 49 5.95 14.23 -2.32
C GLU A 49 6.12 15.54 -3.09
N PRO A 50 5.14 15.95 -3.92
CA PRO A 50 5.25 17.18 -4.70
C PRO A 50 4.91 18.46 -3.93
N ASP A 51 4.25 18.40 -2.77
CA ASP A 51 4.05 19.60 -1.94
C ASP A 51 5.40 20.00 -1.32
N PRO A 52 5.96 21.18 -1.68
CA PRO A 52 7.28 21.59 -1.24
C PRO A 52 7.40 21.74 0.28
N ILE A 53 6.31 22.06 0.98
CA ILE A 53 6.31 22.20 2.45
C ILE A 53 6.45 20.82 3.10
N GLU A 54 5.67 19.84 2.62
CA GLU A 54 5.70 18.49 3.16
C GLU A 54 6.98 17.74 2.77
N ALA A 55 7.47 17.92 1.54
CA ALA A 55 8.74 17.35 1.09
C ALA A 55 9.90 17.83 1.97
N ALA A 56 10.01 19.14 2.22
CA ALA A 56 11.05 19.70 3.10
C ALA A 56 10.92 19.18 4.54
N ARG A 57 9.69 19.03 5.05
CA ARG A 57 9.44 18.44 6.38
C ARG A 57 9.94 17.00 6.46
N LEU A 58 9.67 16.19 5.43
CA LEU A 58 10.12 14.79 5.35
C LEU A 58 11.65 14.70 5.25
N GLU A 59 12.28 15.55 4.44
CA GLU A 59 13.74 15.61 4.30
C GLU A 59 14.43 15.94 5.63
N ASP A 60 13.91 16.91 6.39
CA ASP A 60 14.45 17.28 7.71
C ASP A 60 14.29 16.14 8.72
N GLU A 61 13.08 15.58 8.84
CA GLU A 61 12.76 14.49 9.78
C GLU A 61 13.58 13.22 9.49
N LEU A 62 13.86 12.94 8.22
CA LEU A 62 14.52 11.71 7.75
C LEU A 62 15.99 11.91 7.40
N SER A 63 16.56 13.08 7.68
CA SER A 63 17.96 13.44 7.36
C SER A 63 19.01 12.46 7.92
N ALA A 64 18.73 11.83 9.06
CA ALA A 64 19.61 10.83 9.68
C ALA A 64 19.38 9.38 9.16
N SER A 65 18.44 9.21 8.23
CA SER A 65 18.08 7.92 7.66
C SER A 65 18.62 7.75 6.23
N GLN A 66 18.58 6.53 5.70
CA GLN A 66 18.92 6.28 4.28
C GLN A 66 17.70 6.42 3.34
N VAL A 67 16.70 7.20 3.74
CA VAL A 67 15.49 7.42 2.95
C VAL A 67 15.73 8.56 1.96
N VAL A 68 15.36 8.36 0.70
CA VAL A 68 15.42 9.39 -0.33
C VAL A 68 14.04 10.05 -0.44
N VAL A 69 13.99 11.38 -0.45
CA VAL A 69 12.77 12.15 -0.73
C VAL A 69 12.91 12.79 -2.11
N LEU A 70 11.89 12.63 -2.94
CA LEU A 70 11.81 13.18 -4.28
C LEU A 70 10.74 14.29 -4.31
N PRO A 71 11.13 15.57 -4.42
CA PRO A 71 10.22 16.72 -4.29
C PRO A 71 9.55 17.09 -5.63
N TYR A 72 8.99 16.10 -6.33
CA TYR A 72 8.31 16.30 -7.61
C TYR A 72 7.19 15.26 -7.78
N ALA A 73 6.27 15.49 -8.74
CA ALA A 73 5.23 14.53 -9.04
C ALA A 73 5.73 13.40 -9.93
N LEU A 74 5.05 12.26 -9.85
CA LEU A 74 5.13 11.21 -10.85
C LEU A 74 3.90 11.26 -11.74
N TRP A 75 4.08 10.96 -13.02
CA TRP A 75 3.01 11.04 -14.03
C TRP A 75 3.29 10.11 -15.22
N ARG A 76 2.38 10.09 -16.20
CA ARG A 76 2.50 9.28 -17.44
C ARG A 76 3.55 9.79 -18.42
N GLU A 77 3.94 11.07 -18.31
CA GLU A 77 4.92 11.73 -19.17
C GLU A 77 5.63 12.87 -18.45
N GLU A 78 6.78 13.28 -18.97
CA GLU A 78 7.56 14.42 -18.47
C GLU A 78 6.83 15.72 -18.82
N THR A 79 6.35 16.44 -17.80
CA THR A 79 5.55 17.65 -18.02
C THR A 79 5.52 18.55 -16.78
N THR A 80 4.87 19.71 -16.91
CA THR A 80 4.47 20.53 -15.77
C THR A 80 2.99 20.32 -15.50
N LEU A 81 2.64 19.95 -14.27
CA LEU A 81 1.26 19.78 -13.83
C LEU A 81 0.84 20.95 -12.94
N THR A 82 -0.45 21.27 -12.98
CA THR A 82 -1.08 22.17 -12.01
C THR A 82 -1.64 21.34 -10.87
N LEU A 83 -1.08 21.50 -9.67
CA LEU A 83 -1.59 20.88 -8.45
C LEU A 83 -2.56 21.84 -7.75
N ASN A 84 -3.77 21.37 -7.47
CA ASN A 84 -4.77 22.10 -6.70
C ASN A 84 -4.58 21.78 -5.22
N LEU A 85 -4.04 22.74 -4.46
CA LEU A 85 -3.87 22.63 -3.02
C LEU A 85 -5.21 22.88 -2.34
N ASN A 86 -5.77 21.81 -1.80
CA ASN A 86 -7.07 21.85 -1.15
C ASN A 86 -6.95 22.25 0.32
N ARG A 87 -8.06 22.71 0.91
CA ARG A 87 -8.14 23.10 2.32
C ARG A 87 -7.56 22.04 3.25
N SER A 88 -7.85 20.78 2.98
CA SER A 88 -7.14 19.65 3.55
C SER A 88 -6.00 19.26 2.60
N PRO A 89 -4.72 19.46 2.96
CA PRO A 89 -3.61 19.18 2.04
C PRO A 89 -3.55 17.74 1.54
N GLY A 90 -3.97 16.77 2.36
CA GLY A 90 -4.05 15.35 1.97
C GLY A 90 -5.16 15.02 0.96
N THR A 91 -6.01 15.99 0.59
CA THR A 91 -6.99 15.84 -0.49
C THR A 91 -6.61 16.68 -1.71
N SER A 92 -5.34 17.10 -1.84
CA SER A 92 -4.88 17.90 -2.98
C SER A 92 -4.69 17.01 -4.22
N SER A 93 -5.09 17.51 -5.39
CA SER A 93 -5.10 16.73 -6.62
C SER A 93 -4.77 17.58 -7.85
N ILE A 94 -4.25 16.95 -8.90
CA ILE A 94 -4.15 17.56 -10.23
C ILE A 94 -5.51 17.65 -10.92
N TYR A 95 -6.47 16.82 -10.50
CA TYR A 95 -7.87 16.89 -10.93
C TYR A 95 -8.65 17.89 -10.06
N LEU A 96 -9.69 18.48 -10.65
CA LEU A 96 -10.57 19.39 -9.92
C LEU A 96 -11.58 18.61 -9.07
N PRO A 97 -11.85 19.03 -7.83
CA PRO A 97 -12.88 18.42 -6.98
C PRO A 97 -14.26 18.40 -7.63
N ASN A 98 -14.91 17.24 -7.67
CA ASN A 98 -16.27 17.07 -8.18
C ASN A 98 -17.29 17.58 -7.15
N ARG A 99 -17.54 18.89 -7.14
CA ARG A 99 -18.44 19.51 -6.14
C ARG A 99 -19.86 18.96 -6.18
N GLN A 100 -20.39 18.63 -7.36
CA GLN A 100 -21.71 18.02 -7.48
C GLN A 100 -21.80 16.69 -6.71
N PHE A 101 -20.72 15.93 -6.67
CA PHE A 101 -20.63 14.69 -5.89
C PHE A 101 -20.33 14.97 -4.41
N LEU A 102 -19.24 15.71 -4.14
CA LEU A 102 -18.71 15.92 -2.80
C LEU A 102 -19.70 16.65 -1.87
N ASP A 103 -20.46 17.62 -2.39
CA ASP A 103 -21.40 18.44 -1.61
C ASP A 103 -22.59 17.64 -1.05
N GLN A 104 -22.75 16.37 -1.46
CA GLN A 104 -23.74 15.46 -0.89
C GLN A 104 -23.32 14.91 0.49
N PHE A 105 -22.04 15.05 0.85
CA PHE A 105 -21.45 14.49 2.06
C PHE A 105 -21.03 15.60 3.05
N PRO A 106 -20.91 15.28 4.35
CA PRO A 106 -20.31 16.18 5.33
C PRO A 106 -18.84 16.48 5.02
N GLU A 107 -18.35 17.62 5.54
CA GLU A 107 -16.96 18.07 5.38
C GLU A 107 -16.46 18.22 3.93
N ALA A 108 -17.37 18.42 2.97
CA ALA A 108 -17.02 18.68 1.56
C ALA A 108 -16.04 19.86 1.40
N THR A 109 -16.05 20.82 2.33
CA THR A 109 -15.14 21.98 2.36
C THR A 109 -13.66 21.62 2.48
N ARG A 110 -13.32 20.38 2.89
CA ARG A 110 -11.93 19.86 2.85
C ARG A 110 -11.35 19.87 1.44
N PHE A 111 -12.21 19.72 0.45
CA PHE A 111 -11.86 19.71 -0.97
C PHE A 111 -12.00 21.09 -1.62
N ASP A 112 -12.15 22.18 -0.84
CA ASP A 112 -12.09 23.52 -1.42
C ASP A 112 -10.66 23.79 -1.90
N VAL A 113 -10.48 24.14 -3.17
CA VAL A 113 -9.19 24.59 -3.71
C VAL A 113 -8.86 25.95 -3.10
N LEU A 114 -7.74 26.04 -2.38
CA LEU A 114 -7.28 27.29 -1.78
C LEU A 114 -6.20 27.97 -2.64
N GLU A 115 -5.36 27.17 -3.28
CA GLU A 115 -4.23 27.62 -4.08
C GLU A 115 -3.97 26.62 -5.22
N THR A 116 -3.34 27.09 -6.30
CA THR A 116 -2.84 26.24 -7.37
C THR A 116 -1.36 26.52 -7.57
N ILE A 117 -0.54 25.47 -7.60
CA ILE A 117 0.90 25.56 -7.86
C ILE A 117 1.28 24.74 -9.09
N ASN A 118 2.32 25.18 -9.80
CA ASN A 118 2.90 24.40 -10.89
C ASN A 118 4.02 23.51 -10.33
N ILE A 119 3.96 22.22 -10.64
CA ILE A 119 4.95 21.24 -10.21
C ILE A 119 5.53 20.50 -11.41
N SER A 120 6.80 20.15 -11.34
CA SER A 120 7.42 19.26 -12.32
C SER A 120 6.89 17.84 -12.10
N ALA A 121 6.61 17.15 -13.19
CA ALA A 121 6.23 15.75 -13.17
C ALA A 121 7.16 14.94 -14.08
N VAL A 122 7.56 13.77 -13.60
CA VAL A 122 8.45 12.85 -14.31
C VAL A 122 7.89 11.44 -14.34
N THR A 123 8.41 10.61 -15.21
CA THR A 123 8.02 9.19 -15.33
C THR A 123 8.92 8.31 -14.49
N ILE A 124 8.37 7.21 -13.96
CA ILE A 124 9.14 6.21 -13.21
C ILE A 124 10.12 5.51 -14.15
N ASP A 125 9.72 5.24 -15.40
CA ASP A 125 10.57 4.65 -16.41
C ASP A 125 11.79 5.54 -16.72
N ASN A 126 11.63 6.87 -16.81
CA ASN A 126 12.75 7.79 -16.96
C ASN A 126 13.68 7.76 -15.74
N LEU A 127 13.12 7.85 -14.52
CA LEU A 127 13.94 7.78 -13.30
C LEU A 127 14.74 6.48 -13.19
N SER A 128 14.13 5.35 -13.58
CA SER A 128 14.79 4.05 -13.61
C SER A 128 15.91 4.01 -14.66
N SER A 129 15.61 4.39 -15.91
CA SER A 129 16.60 4.39 -17.00
C SER A 129 17.79 5.34 -16.72
N ALA A 130 17.54 6.45 -16.03
CA ALA A 130 18.56 7.40 -15.60
C ALA A 130 19.28 6.99 -14.30
N SER A 131 18.98 5.81 -13.75
CA SER A 131 19.54 5.29 -12.48
C SER A 131 19.36 6.25 -11.28
N ARG A 132 18.26 7.01 -11.28
CA ARG A 132 17.90 7.94 -10.19
C ARG A 132 17.10 7.26 -9.08
N ILE A 133 16.48 6.12 -9.39
CA ILE A 133 15.84 5.24 -8.42
C ILE A 133 16.39 3.82 -8.56
N PRO A 134 16.46 3.04 -7.48
CA PRO A 134 16.78 1.62 -7.56
C PRO A 134 15.64 0.81 -8.22
N PRO A 135 15.89 -0.45 -8.59
CA PRO A 135 14.83 -1.40 -8.92
C PRO A 135 13.80 -1.50 -7.80
N ILE A 136 12.54 -1.13 -8.07
CA ILE A 136 11.49 -1.05 -7.05
C ILE A 136 10.81 -2.41 -6.90
N ASP A 137 10.80 -2.96 -5.69
CA ASP A 137 10.15 -4.25 -5.42
C ASP A 137 8.69 -4.08 -5.03
N PHE A 138 8.40 -3.06 -4.23
CA PHE A 138 7.06 -2.77 -3.76
C PHE A 138 6.77 -1.29 -3.91
N ALA A 139 5.60 -0.96 -4.43
CA ALA A 139 5.12 0.42 -4.52
C ALA A 139 3.89 0.62 -3.62
N LYS A 140 3.84 1.73 -2.90
CA LYS A 140 2.62 2.29 -2.34
C LYS A 140 2.27 3.53 -3.15
N ILE A 141 1.05 3.64 -3.65
CA ILE A 141 0.58 4.77 -4.44
C ILE A 141 -0.73 5.28 -3.83
N ASP A 142 -0.67 6.45 -3.22
CA ASP A 142 -1.80 7.04 -2.51
C ASP A 142 -1.80 8.53 -2.84
N VAL A 143 -2.32 8.81 -4.03
CA VAL A 143 -2.38 10.14 -4.62
C VAL A 143 -3.82 10.39 -4.98
N GLN A 144 -4.29 11.63 -5.00
CA GLN A 144 -5.73 11.85 -5.09
C GLN A 144 -6.24 11.79 -6.56
N GLY A 145 -6.28 10.60 -7.17
CA GLY A 145 -6.82 10.31 -8.51
C GLY A 145 -5.78 10.16 -9.63
N ALA A 146 -4.50 10.34 -9.35
CA ALA A 146 -3.40 10.27 -10.34
C ALA A 146 -2.80 8.85 -10.50
N GLU A 147 -3.33 7.86 -9.80
CA GLU A 147 -2.77 6.52 -9.65
C GLU A 147 -2.52 5.83 -10.99
N LEU A 148 -3.54 5.78 -11.86
CA LEU A 148 -3.42 5.12 -13.16
C LEU A 148 -2.35 5.78 -14.04
N ALA A 149 -2.27 7.11 -14.04
CA ALA A 149 -1.26 7.83 -14.83
C ALA A 149 0.16 7.54 -14.32
N ILE A 150 0.34 7.38 -13.02
CA ILE A 150 1.63 7.00 -12.42
C ILE A 150 2.00 5.56 -12.81
N LEU A 151 1.03 4.63 -12.79
CA LEU A 151 1.24 3.27 -13.27
C LEU A 151 1.62 3.22 -14.75
N GLU A 152 0.96 4.02 -15.60
CA GLU A 152 1.29 4.15 -17.02
C GLU A 152 2.72 4.67 -17.24
N GLY A 153 3.14 5.70 -16.51
CA GLY A 153 4.50 6.25 -16.58
C GLY A 153 5.59 5.37 -15.95
N GLY A 154 5.20 4.28 -15.30
CA GLY A 154 6.11 3.28 -14.76
C GLY A 154 5.90 1.88 -15.32
N HIS A 155 5.17 1.76 -16.43
CA HIS A 155 4.73 0.47 -16.95
C HIS A 155 5.89 -0.52 -17.09
N ASN A 156 6.97 -0.12 -17.78
CA ASN A 156 8.06 -1.05 -18.07
C ASN A 156 8.78 -1.44 -16.79
N HIS A 157 9.14 -0.45 -15.96
CA HIS A 157 9.81 -0.68 -14.69
C HIS A 157 8.98 -1.56 -13.75
N PHE A 158 7.69 -1.27 -13.61
CA PHE A 158 6.81 -1.98 -12.69
C PHE A 158 6.47 -3.39 -13.14
N ALA A 159 6.22 -3.62 -14.44
CA ALA A 159 5.93 -4.95 -14.98
C ALA A 159 7.12 -5.90 -14.75
N GLU A 160 8.34 -5.40 -14.87
CA GLU A 160 9.56 -6.19 -14.64
C GLU A 160 9.84 -6.43 -13.15
N ASN A 161 9.58 -5.44 -12.29
CA ASN A 161 10.15 -5.43 -10.94
C ASN A 161 9.18 -5.67 -9.79
N LEU A 162 7.89 -5.31 -9.90
CA LEU A 162 7.02 -5.33 -8.74
C LEU A 162 6.70 -6.76 -8.28
N VAL A 163 6.90 -7.02 -6.99
CA VAL A 163 6.35 -8.18 -6.28
C VAL A 163 4.99 -7.87 -5.66
N GLY A 164 4.69 -6.59 -5.43
CA GLY A 164 3.42 -6.15 -4.90
C GLY A 164 3.23 -4.64 -4.99
N LEU A 165 1.99 -4.23 -4.81
CA LEU A 165 1.51 -2.87 -4.94
C LEU A 165 0.40 -2.62 -3.92
N GLU A 166 0.53 -1.58 -3.11
CA GLU A 166 -0.61 -0.98 -2.38
C GLU A 166 -1.02 0.28 -3.13
N ILE A 167 -2.30 0.44 -3.44
CA ILE A 167 -2.77 1.57 -4.24
C ILE A 167 -4.14 2.06 -3.75
N GLU A 168 -4.30 3.38 -3.57
CA GLU A 168 -5.62 3.99 -3.36
C GLU A 168 -6.44 3.83 -4.65
N VAL A 169 -7.73 3.51 -4.48
CA VAL A 169 -8.66 3.23 -5.57
C VAL A 169 -10.03 3.79 -5.24
N GLU A 170 -10.68 4.37 -6.24
CA GLU A 170 -11.95 5.05 -6.05
C GLU A 170 -13.12 4.31 -6.67
N PHE A 171 -14.22 4.27 -5.93
CA PHE A 171 -15.49 3.68 -6.31
C PHE A 171 -16.52 4.75 -6.71
N ALA A 172 -16.17 6.02 -6.52
CA ALA A 172 -16.94 7.17 -6.96
C ALA A 172 -15.99 8.32 -7.30
N GLU A 173 -16.36 9.07 -8.32
CA GLU A 173 -15.57 10.19 -8.88
C GLU A 173 -15.55 11.39 -7.91
N MET A 174 -14.58 11.42 -7.01
CA MET A 174 -14.35 12.50 -6.04
C MET A 174 -13.77 13.75 -6.72
N TYR A 175 -13.01 13.57 -7.79
CA TYR A 175 -12.43 14.58 -8.66
C TYR A 175 -12.89 14.31 -10.09
N THR A 176 -13.23 15.36 -10.83
CA THR A 176 -13.78 15.22 -12.19
C THR A 176 -12.76 14.62 -13.15
N GLY A 177 -13.15 13.55 -13.85
CA GLY A 177 -12.34 12.82 -14.82
C GLY A 177 -11.31 11.87 -14.22
N GLN A 178 -11.34 11.62 -12.90
CA GLN A 178 -10.42 10.66 -12.30
C GLN A 178 -10.73 9.21 -12.75
N PRO A 179 -9.71 8.36 -12.88
CA PRO A 179 -9.91 6.91 -13.03
C PRO A 179 -10.64 6.32 -11.81
N LEU A 180 -11.37 5.23 -12.04
CA LEU A 180 -11.98 4.43 -10.98
C LEU A 180 -11.28 3.08 -10.80
N PHE A 181 -11.62 2.38 -9.72
CA PHE A 181 -11.09 1.05 -9.36
C PHE A 181 -11.04 0.08 -10.54
N SER A 182 -12.06 0.04 -11.40
CA SER A 182 -12.11 -0.90 -12.53
C SER A 182 -10.99 -0.65 -13.55
N GLU A 183 -10.59 0.60 -13.76
CA GLU A 183 -9.53 0.94 -14.71
C GLU A 183 -8.16 0.63 -14.10
N VAL A 184 -7.97 0.95 -12.82
CA VAL A 184 -6.74 0.62 -12.07
C VAL A 184 -6.55 -0.88 -11.97
N GLU A 185 -7.57 -1.64 -11.55
CA GLU A 185 -7.49 -3.10 -11.40
C GLU A 185 -7.14 -3.79 -12.72
N VAL A 186 -7.81 -3.41 -13.81
CA VAL A 186 -7.56 -3.97 -15.14
C VAL A 186 -6.12 -3.70 -15.58
N PHE A 187 -5.63 -2.48 -15.40
CA PHE A 187 -4.24 -2.15 -15.72
C PHE A 187 -3.26 -2.98 -14.89
N VAL A 188 -3.43 -3.03 -13.57
CA VAL A 188 -2.54 -3.78 -12.67
C VAL A 188 -2.53 -5.27 -13.01
N ARG A 189 -3.69 -5.86 -13.28
CA ARG A 189 -3.78 -7.28 -13.61
C ARG A 189 -3.20 -7.60 -14.98
N GLU A 190 -3.53 -6.82 -16.00
CA GLU A 190 -3.20 -7.16 -17.39
C GLU A 190 -1.82 -6.68 -17.81
N GLN A 191 -1.38 -5.53 -17.31
CA GLN A 191 -0.08 -4.94 -17.68
C GLN A 191 1.02 -5.30 -16.68
N LEU A 192 0.70 -5.36 -15.38
CA LEU A 192 1.71 -5.62 -14.36
C LEU A 192 1.73 -7.08 -13.89
N GLY A 193 0.69 -7.87 -14.18
CA GLY A 193 0.59 -9.29 -13.80
C GLY A 193 0.47 -9.52 -12.28
N LEU A 194 0.00 -8.52 -11.53
CA LEU A 194 -0.31 -8.64 -10.10
C LEU A 194 -1.81 -8.90 -9.94
N GLU A 195 -2.21 -9.65 -8.92
CA GLU A 195 -3.63 -9.95 -8.64
C GLU A 195 -4.09 -9.18 -7.40
N LEU A 196 -5.39 -8.93 -7.26
CA LEU A 196 -5.98 -8.29 -6.06
C LEU A 196 -6.08 -9.30 -4.91
N TRP A 197 -5.51 -8.96 -3.75
CA TRP A 197 -5.44 -9.83 -2.57
C TRP A 197 -6.26 -9.31 -1.39
N ASP A 198 -6.42 -7.99 -1.25
CA ASP A 198 -7.25 -7.38 -0.23
C ASP A 198 -7.68 -5.96 -0.61
N LEU A 199 -8.75 -5.50 0.03
CA LEU A 199 -9.36 -4.20 -0.21
C LEU A 199 -9.91 -3.61 1.09
N ARG A 200 -9.21 -2.60 1.62
CA ARG A 200 -9.71 -1.76 2.71
C ARG A 200 -10.68 -0.74 2.14
N LYS A 201 -11.95 -0.78 2.56
CA LYS A 201 -13.00 0.08 2.02
C LYS A 201 -13.32 1.25 2.94
N THR A 202 -13.54 2.42 2.36
CA THR A 202 -14.05 3.60 3.06
C THR A 202 -15.47 3.92 2.62
N TYR A 203 -16.32 4.21 3.60
CA TYR A 203 -17.73 4.55 3.37
C TYR A 203 -18.06 5.92 3.94
N TRP A 204 -18.79 6.73 3.19
CA TRP A 204 -19.34 8.02 3.64
C TRP A 204 -20.87 7.99 3.66
N LYS A 205 -21.45 8.68 4.63
CA LYS A 205 -22.90 8.89 4.74
C LYS A 205 -23.25 10.25 4.18
N TYR A 206 -24.36 10.33 3.45
CA TYR A 206 -24.92 11.60 2.99
C TYR A 206 -25.25 12.54 4.17
N GLN A 207 -25.29 13.85 3.91
CA GLN A 207 -25.59 14.86 4.93
C GLN A 207 -26.90 14.56 5.71
N GLN A 208 -27.96 14.13 5.02
CA GLN A 208 -29.24 13.77 5.65
C GLN A 208 -29.12 12.53 6.56
N GLY A 209 -28.12 11.68 6.32
CA GLY A 209 -27.81 10.54 7.17
C GLY A 209 -27.37 10.96 8.57
N MET A 210 -26.78 12.14 8.75
CA MET A 210 -26.31 12.59 10.06
C MET A 210 -27.45 12.83 11.07
N VAL A 211 -28.65 13.16 10.60
CA VAL A 211 -29.84 13.38 11.44
C VAL A 211 -30.73 12.14 11.55
N THR A 212 -30.40 11.06 10.84
CA THR A 212 -31.20 9.83 10.81
C THR A 212 -30.84 8.94 12.00
N LYS A 213 -31.85 8.47 12.75
CA LYS A 213 -31.66 7.53 13.87
C LYS A 213 -31.35 6.12 13.36
N GLY A 214 -30.31 5.48 13.90
CA GLY A 214 -29.97 4.06 13.67
C GLY A 214 -28.63 3.83 12.95
N PRO A 215 -28.13 2.59 12.90
CA PRO A 215 -26.86 2.25 12.25
C PRO A 215 -27.05 2.25 10.72
N ILE A 216 -26.99 3.43 10.10
CA ILE A 216 -27.04 3.57 8.65
C ILE A 216 -25.67 3.25 8.03
N LYS A 217 -25.68 2.44 6.97
CA LYS A 217 -24.49 2.15 6.16
C LYS A 217 -24.26 3.32 5.18
N GLY A 218 -23.00 3.70 4.99
CA GLY A 218 -22.62 4.70 3.98
C GLY A 218 -22.51 4.14 2.56
N ARG A 219 -22.32 5.03 1.59
CA ARG A 219 -21.87 4.71 0.23
C ARG A 219 -20.38 4.42 0.25
N MET A 220 -19.93 3.41 -0.51
CA MET A 220 -18.51 3.15 -0.71
C MET A 220 -17.92 4.24 -1.61
N ILE A 221 -16.81 4.85 -1.20
CA ILE A 221 -16.26 6.02 -1.88
C ILE A 221 -14.89 5.72 -2.47
N PHE A 222 -13.97 5.29 -1.62
CA PHE A 222 -12.61 4.92 -2.00
C PHE A 222 -12.12 3.79 -1.09
N GLY A 223 -10.92 3.29 -1.36
CA GLY A 223 -10.27 2.29 -0.54
C GLY A 223 -8.83 2.11 -0.94
N ASP A 224 -8.15 1.22 -0.24
CA ASP A 224 -6.78 0.83 -0.53
C ASP A 224 -6.81 -0.62 -0.98
N ALA A 225 -6.25 -0.89 -2.14
CA ALA A 225 -6.16 -2.22 -2.73
C ALA A 225 -4.73 -2.75 -2.58
N LEU A 226 -4.60 -3.97 -2.08
CA LEU A 226 -3.34 -4.69 -2.07
C LEU A 226 -3.31 -5.66 -3.25
N PHE A 227 -2.30 -5.52 -4.08
CA PHE A 227 -1.99 -6.45 -5.15
C PHE A 227 -0.67 -7.17 -4.86
N LEU A 228 -0.65 -8.49 -5.07
CA LEU A 228 0.57 -9.30 -4.94
C LEU A 228 0.77 -10.14 -6.19
N ARG A 229 2.03 -10.39 -6.52
CA ARG A 229 2.42 -11.33 -7.58
C ARG A 229 1.84 -12.70 -7.21
N PRO A 230 0.98 -13.31 -8.03
CA PRO A 230 0.36 -14.58 -7.68
C PRO A 230 1.31 -15.75 -7.98
N LEU A 231 1.03 -16.92 -7.42
CA LEU A 231 1.80 -18.14 -7.75
C LEU A 231 1.59 -18.56 -9.22
N SER A 232 0.39 -18.29 -9.76
CA SER A 232 0.08 -18.41 -11.20
C SER A 232 1.03 -17.53 -12.01
N GLY A 233 1.78 -18.14 -12.94
CA GLY A 233 2.71 -17.39 -13.79
C GLY A 233 4.02 -16.96 -13.12
N MET A 234 4.22 -17.22 -11.82
CA MET A 234 5.45 -16.90 -11.10
C MET A 234 6.68 -17.54 -11.72
N GLU A 235 6.61 -18.82 -12.10
CA GLU A 235 7.73 -19.52 -12.74
C GLU A 235 8.11 -18.89 -14.09
N LYS A 236 7.11 -18.47 -14.88
CA LYS A 236 7.33 -17.76 -16.15
C LYS A 236 8.02 -16.41 -15.92
N TRP A 237 7.60 -15.67 -14.89
CA TRP A 237 8.20 -14.39 -14.54
C TRP A 237 9.63 -14.54 -13.99
N LEU A 238 9.86 -15.47 -13.06
CA LEU A 238 11.19 -15.73 -12.50
C LEU A 238 12.18 -16.27 -13.55
N SER A 239 11.70 -17.01 -14.55
CA SER A 239 12.55 -17.53 -15.64
C SER A 239 12.90 -16.48 -16.71
N SER A 240 12.22 -15.33 -16.74
CA SER A 240 12.56 -14.23 -17.67
C SER A 240 13.67 -13.32 -17.15
N MET A 241 14.22 -13.57 -15.96
CA MET A 241 15.27 -12.77 -15.32
C MET A 241 16.49 -13.62 -14.95
N SER A 242 17.58 -12.96 -14.52
CA SER A 242 18.76 -13.69 -14.07
C SER A 242 18.46 -14.51 -12.81
N TYR A 243 19.27 -15.55 -12.55
CA TYR A 243 19.11 -16.37 -11.33
C TYR A 243 19.18 -15.52 -10.05
N ILE A 244 20.04 -14.49 -10.05
CA ILE A 244 20.21 -13.60 -8.90
C ILE A 244 18.94 -12.76 -8.71
N ASP A 245 18.42 -12.14 -9.77
CA ASP A 245 17.22 -11.32 -9.71
C ASP A 245 16.00 -12.14 -9.28
N ALA A 246 15.85 -13.36 -9.84
CA ALA A 246 14.76 -14.27 -9.48
C ALA A 246 14.80 -14.64 -7.99
N LYS A 247 16.00 -14.95 -7.47
CA LYS A 247 16.21 -15.20 -6.05
C LYS A 247 15.82 -13.98 -5.22
N GLU A 248 16.26 -12.78 -5.60
CA GLU A 248 15.93 -11.56 -4.88
C GLU A 248 14.42 -11.28 -4.86
N LYS A 249 13.75 -11.35 -6.02
CA LYS A 249 12.30 -11.11 -6.13
C LYS A 249 11.48 -12.09 -5.32
N LEU A 250 11.87 -13.37 -5.28
CA LEU A 250 11.22 -14.35 -4.41
C LEU A 250 11.30 -13.95 -2.93
N PHE A 251 12.46 -13.46 -2.46
CA PHE A 251 12.61 -12.98 -1.09
C PHE A 251 11.76 -11.75 -0.83
N MET A 252 11.78 -10.77 -1.73
CA MET A 252 10.99 -9.54 -1.55
C MET A 252 9.51 -9.84 -1.49
N LEU A 253 9.01 -10.77 -2.31
CA LEU A 253 7.62 -11.19 -2.26
C LEU A 253 7.26 -11.84 -0.91
N MET A 254 8.12 -12.71 -0.37
CA MET A 254 7.89 -13.32 0.95
C MET A 254 7.88 -12.26 2.06
N ILE A 255 8.78 -11.28 2.02
CA ILE A 255 8.84 -10.20 3.02
C ILE A 255 7.60 -9.32 2.93
N SER A 256 7.20 -8.89 1.73
CA SER A 256 5.99 -8.11 1.49
C SER A 256 4.75 -8.87 1.98
N SER A 257 4.62 -10.14 1.62
CA SER A 257 3.52 -11.01 2.07
C SER A 257 3.45 -11.07 3.60
N LEU A 258 4.59 -11.24 4.27
CA LEU A 258 4.67 -11.24 5.73
C LEU A 258 4.36 -9.87 6.35
N ALA A 259 4.72 -8.77 5.70
CA ALA A 259 4.43 -7.42 6.18
C ALA A 259 2.91 -7.16 6.23
N TYR A 260 2.15 -7.71 5.27
CA TYR A 260 0.69 -7.72 5.27
C TYR A 260 0.07 -8.94 5.99
N GLY A 261 0.87 -9.80 6.61
CA GLY A 261 0.37 -10.92 7.41
C GLY A 261 -0.12 -12.15 6.64
N TYR A 262 0.20 -12.26 5.35
CA TYR A 262 -0.05 -13.45 4.52
C TYR A 262 0.99 -14.55 4.80
N VAL A 263 0.95 -15.08 6.03
CA VAL A 263 1.87 -16.11 6.52
C VAL A 263 1.71 -17.42 5.75
N ASP A 264 0.47 -17.77 5.39
CA ASP A 264 0.16 -18.95 4.58
C ASP A 264 0.77 -18.84 3.18
N TYR A 265 0.68 -17.67 2.54
CA TYR A 265 1.28 -17.45 1.24
C TYR A 265 2.81 -17.46 1.28
N ALA A 266 3.42 -16.78 2.26
CA ALA A 266 4.87 -16.88 2.47
C ALA A 266 5.32 -18.33 2.71
N THR A 267 4.53 -19.13 3.43
CA THR A 267 4.79 -20.56 3.64
C THR A 267 4.68 -21.35 2.34
N LEU A 268 3.69 -21.04 1.50
CA LEU A 268 3.53 -21.66 0.18
C LEU A 268 4.74 -21.36 -0.72
N LEU A 269 5.17 -20.09 -0.76
CA LEU A 269 6.34 -19.66 -1.53
C LEU A 269 7.62 -20.37 -1.08
N LEU A 270 7.84 -20.46 0.24
CA LEU A 270 9.00 -21.12 0.82
C LEU A 270 9.06 -22.63 0.49
N ASN A 271 7.91 -23.30 0.45
CA ASN A 271 7.82 -24.75 0.28
C ASN A 271 7.57 -25.20 -1.17
N SER A 272 7.35 -24.28 -2.10
CA SER A 272 7.13 -24.61 -3.50
C SER A 272 8.34 -25.35 -4.10
N PRO A 273 8.16 -26.53 -4.74
CA PRO A 273 9.27 -27.27 -5.35
C PRO A 273 10.08 -26.46 -6.36
N SER A 274 9.42 -25.62 -7.17
CA SER A 274 10.06 -24.76 -8.18
C SER A 274 10.97 -23.69 -7.56
N HIS A 275 10.77 -23.33 -6.30
CA HIS A 275 11.52 -22.29 -5.62
C HIS A 275 12.74 -22.81 -4.84
N LYS A 276 12.82 -24.12 -4.60
CA LYS A 276 13.95 -24.73 -3.85
C LYS A 276 15.31 -24.39 -4.45
N GLN A 277 15.38 -24.20 -5.77
CA GLN A 277 16.60 -23.80 -6.46
C GLN A 277 17.15 -22.43 -6.02
N TYR A 278 16.32 -21.55 -5.46
CA TYR A 278 16.71 -20.21 -4.99
C TYR A 278 17.05 -20.16 -3.49
N LEU A 279 16.88 -21.27 -2.77
CA LEU A 279 16.93 -21.32 -1.31
C LEU A 279 17.97 -22.36 -0.84
N ASP A 280 19.13 -21.88 -0.39
CA ASP A 280 20.08 -22.74 0.34
C ASP A 280 19.52 -23.12 1.73
N GLU A 281 20.12 -24.14 2.36
CA GLU A 281 19.62 -24.69 3.63
C GLU A 281 19.59 -23.64 4.77
N ALA A 282 20.59 -22.76 4.82
CA ALA A 282 20.67 -21.72 5.84
C ALA A 282 19.56 -20.67 5.65
N THR A 283 19.36 -20.25 4.41
CA THR A 283 18.29 -19.34 3.97
C THR A 283 16.92 -19.92 4.27
N TYR A 284 16.69 -21.19 3.93
CA TYR A 284 15.42 -21.84 4.18
C TYR A 284 15.08 -21.83 5.68
N LYS A 285 16.05 -22.21 6.53
CA LYS A 285 15.87 -22.24 7.99
C LYS A 285 15.57 -20.86 8.57
N ILE A 286 16.21 -19.81 8.06
CA ILE A 286 15.98 -18.45 8.58
C ILE A 286 14.60 -17.92 8.19
N LEU A 287 14.20 -18.10 6.94
CA LEU A 287 12.87 -17.72 6.46
C LEU A 287 11.77 -18.53 7.18
N GLN A 288 11.95 -19.84 7.34
CA GLN A 288 11.04 -20.68 8.11
C GLN A 288 10.89 -20.20 9.56
N SER A 289 12.00 -19.82 10.19
CA SER A 289 11.99 -19.29 11.57
C SER A 289 11.27 -17.94 11.64
N THR A 290 11.46 -17.06 10.66
CA THR A 290 10.75 -15.79 10.55
C THR A 290 9.25 -16.00 10.37
N ILE A 291 8.84 -16.87 9.44
CA ILE A 291 7.44 -17.23 9.18
C ILE A 291 6.80 -17.78 10.45
N ASN A 292 7.45 -18.73 11.13
CA ASN A 292 6.94 -19.30 12.39
C ASN A 292 6.80 -18.24 13.48
N SER A 293 7.82 -17.39 13.66
CA SER A 293 7.81 -16.31 14.65
C SER A 293 6.65 -15.35 14.43
N LEU A 294 6.50 -14.86 13.19
CA LEU A 294 5.42 -13.96 12.80
C LEU A 294 4.06 -14.64 12.90
N GLY A 295 3.95 -15.89 12.42
CA GLY A 295 2.77 -16.75 12.38
C GLY A 295 2.15 -17.14 13.73
N THR A 296 2.93 -17.12 14.81
CA THR A 296 2.41 -17.46 16.15
C THR A 296 1.27 -16.53 16.56
N GLY A 297 0.17 -17.08 17.09
CA GLY A 297 -0.95 -16.28 17.59
C GLY A 297 -2.05 -17.11 18.25
N PHE A 298 -2.92 -16.43 19.00
CA PHE A 298 -4.02 -17.01 19.74
C PHE A 298 -5.21 -17.25 18.80
N ARG A 299 -5.36 -18.50 18.36
CA ARG A 299 -6.57 -19.04 17.72
C ARG A 299 -7.02 -20.27 18.52
N PRO A 300 -7.78 -20.09 19.62
CA PRO A 300 -8.05 -21.15 20.60
C PRO A 300 -8.87 -22.31 20.04
N PHE A 301 -9.55 -22.09 18.90
CA PHE A 301 -10.32 -23.10 18.20
C PHE A 301 -9.78 -23.24 16.77
N ARG A 302 -9.38 -24.47 16.39
CA ARG A 302 -8.85 -24.77 15.05
C ARG A 302 -9.80 -24.34 13.93
N ASN A 303 -11.11 -24.49 14.14
CA ASN A 303 -12.16 -24.13 13.20
C ASN A 303 -12.93 -22.85 13.62
N GLY A 304 -12.42 -22.10 14.60
CA GLY A 304 -13.16 -21.03 15.24
C GLY A 304 -14.32 -21.54 16.11
N ASN A 305 -15.04 -20.61 16.74
CA ASN A 305 -16.31 -20.87 17.42
C ASN A 305 -17.31 -19.81 16.95
N TYR A 306 -18.27 -20.23 16.11
CA TYR A 306 -19.18 -19.30 15.44
C TYR A 306 -20.11 -18.54 16.41
N PRO A 307 -20.72 -19.17 17.44
CA PRO A 307 -21.46 -18.45 18.46
C PRO A 307 -20.63 -17.38 19.19
N VAL A 308 -19.42 -17.70 19.63
CA VAL A 308 -18.52 -16.74 20.28
C VAL A 308 -18.16 -15.60 19.33
N TYR A 309 -17.88 -15.92 18.06
CA TYR A 309 -17.63 -14.92 17.02
C TYR A 309 -18.82 -13.98 16.85
N ILE A 310 -20.06 -14.47 16.78
CA ILE A 310 -21.26 -13.61 16.66
C ILE A 310 -21.31 -12.60 17.81
N VAL A 311 -21.13 -13.06 19.05
CA VAL A 311 -21.20 -12.19 20.23
C VAL A 311 -20.10 -11.13 20.19
N LEU A 312 -18.85 -11.55 19.96
CA LEU A 312 -17.72 -10.62 19.91
C LEU A 312 -17.81 -9.67 18.72
N ASN A 313 -18.32 -10.12 17.57
CA ASN A 313 -18.52 -9.28 16.39
C ASN A 313 -19.65 -8.26 16.61
N ALA A 314 -20.76 -8.66 17.25
CA ALA A 314 -21.83 -7.74 17.61
C ALA A 314 -21.32 -6.66 18.59
N LEU A 315 -20.55 -7.05 19.60
CA LEU A 315 -19.86 -6.12 20.50
C LEU A 315 -18.91 -5.21 19.72
N ALA A 316 -18.02 -5.76 18.90
CA ALA A 316 -17.05 -4.99 18.12
C ALA A 316 -17.73 -3.96 17.20
N LYS A 317 -18.80 -4.35 16.51
CA LYS A 317 -19.60 -3.44 15.67
C LYS A 317 -20.28 -2.32 16.46
N SER A 318 -20.65 -2.58 17.72
CA SER A 318 -21.24 -1.59 18.60
C SER A 318 -20.24 -0.50 19.02
N PHE A 319 -18.94 -0.81 18.94
CA PHE A 319 -17.83 0.11 19.24
C PHE A 319 -17.03 0.49 17.98
N GLN A 320 -17.54 0.23 16.78
CA GLN A 320 -16.81 0.53 15.55
C GLN A 320 -16.58 2.05 15.45
N PRO A 321 -15.31 2.50 15.30
CA PRO A 321 -15.02 3.92 15.22
C PRO A 321 -15.63 4.51 13.95
N THR A 322 -16.10 5.75 14.07
CA THR A 322 -16.58 6.56 12.95
C THR A 322 -15.93 7.93 13.01
N HIS A 323 -15.64 8.52 11.85
CA HIS A 323 -15.20 9.90 11.78
C HIS A 323 -16.41 10.81 11.91
N ALA A 324 -16.54 11.47 13.07
CA ALA A 324 -17.66 12.35 13.41
C ALA A 324 -19.06 11.75 13.09
N GLY A 325 -19.20 10.41 13.15
CA GLY A 325 -20.43 9.71 12.83
C GLY A 325 -20.74 9.54 11.33
N TRP A 326 -20.05 10.23 10.43
CA TRP A 326 -20.39 10.28 9.00
C TRP A 326 -19.53 9.42 8.08
N ALA A 327 -18.27 9.13 8.46
CA ALA A 327 -17.42 8.19 7.73
C ALA A 327 -17.06 6.96 8.56
N SER A 328 -16.89 5.83 7.91
CA SER A 328 -16.34 4.61 8.50
C SER A 328 -15.32 3.99 7.56
N ILE A 329 -14.19 3.57 8.11
CA ILE A 329 -13.11 2.91 7.37
C ILE A 329 -13.08 1.44 7.78
N GLY A 330 -12.80 0.56 6.83
CA GLY A 330 -12.59 -0.86 7.07
C GLY A 330 -11.39 -1.13 7.99
N GLN A 331 -11.21 -2.40 8.36
CA GLN A 331 -9.96 -2.83 8.97
C GLN A 331 -8.82 -2.65 7.94
N GLY A 332 -7.61 -2.35 8.42
CA GLY A 332 -6.44 -2.11 7.55
C GLY A 332 -6.16 -3.29 6.61
N LEU A 333 -5.36 -3.06 5.57
CA LEU A 333 -4.94 -4.11 4.64
C LEU A 333 -4.17 -5.24 5.36
N GLY A 334 -4.47 -6.46 4.95
CA GLY A 334 -3.86 -7.68 5.44
C GLY A 334 -4.20 -8.00 6.90
N SER A 335 -3.73 -9.15 7.36
CA SER A 335 -3.90 -9.56 8.77
C SER A 335 -2.88 -8.87 9.66
N GLN A 336 -3.31 -8.30 10.79
CA GLN A 336 -2.38 -7.70 11.76
C GLN A 336 -2.23 -8.56 13.01
N ARG A 337 -0.99 -8.84 13.39
CA ARG A 337 -0.74 -9.29 14.76
C ARG A 337 -0.69 -8.10 15.73
N ARG A 338 -1.59 -8.08 16.71
CA ARG A 338 -1.53 -7.18 17.87
C ARG A 338 -1.46 -8.01 19.14
N SER A 339 -0.31 -7.95 19.83
CA SER A 339 -0.02 -8.79 21.00
C SER A 339 -0.15 -10.29 20.62
N PHE A 340 -1.01 -11.03 21.32
CA PHE A 340 -1.29 -12.43 21.03
C PHE A 340 -2.35 -12.64 19.95
N PHE A 341 -3.04 -11.61 19.47
CA PHE A 341 -4.18 -11.76 18.56
C PHE A 341 -3.81 -11.45 17.11
N TRP A 342 -4.40 -12.23 16.20
CA TRP A 342 -4.51 -11.87 14.79
C TRP A 342 -5.84 -11.15 14.58
N LEU A 343 -5.77 -9.92 14.11
CA LEU A 343 -6.90 -9.04 13.83
C LEU A 343 -7.07 -8.84 12.34
#